data_AF-I9KT79-F1
#
_entry.id   AF-I9KT79-F1
#
_cell.length_a   1.000
_cell.length_b   1.000
_cell.length_c   1.000
_cell.angle_alpha   90.00
_cell.angle_beta   90.00
_cell.angle_gamma   90.00
#
_symmetry.space_group_name_H-M   'P 1'
#
loop_
_entity.id
_entity.type
_entity.pdbx_description
1 polymer ?
#
loop_
_entity_poly.entity_id
_entity_poly.type
_entity_poly.pdbx_seq_one_letter_code
_entity_poly.pdbx_strand_id
1 'polypeptide(L)'
;MSKNTLILIIVIPLLFLQALWIFMDAKKRGEKYYWAWGIFGLLNIPTSLIIYLFVTRYGYLKCPNCGKTVRNDYKFCPYCGISLKKTCPKCGAEIKDDWKYCPECSTKLK
;
A
#
# COMPACT_ATOMS: atom_id res chain seq x y z
N MET A 1 -35.41 23.36 -8.73
CA MET A 1 -34.72 22.11 -8.34
C MET A 1 -34.32 22.21 -6.88
N SER A 2 -34.68 21.25 -6.02
CA SER A 2 -34.32 21.34 -4.59
C SER A 2 -32.81 21.18 -4.39
N LYS A 3 -32.24 21.80 -3.35
CA LYS A 3 -30.81 21.64 -3.01
C LYS A 3 -30.41 20.16 -2.88
N ASN A 4 -31.30 19.33 -2.34
CA ASN A 4 -31.08 17.89 -2.17
C ASN A 4 -31.00 17.16 -3.51
N THR A 5 -31.85 17.54 -4.48
CA THR A 5 -31.82 16.98 -5.84
C THR A 5 -30.50 17.30 -6.53
N LEU A 6 -29.98 18.53 -6.38
CA LEU A 6 -28.68 18.92 -6.95
C LEU A 6 -27.53 18.13 -6.31
N ILE A 7 -27.55 17.93 -4.99
CA ILE A 7 -26.53 17.15 -4.28
C ILE A 7 -26.53 15.69 -4.77
N LEU A 8 -27.69 15.06 -4.91
CA LEU A 8 -27.78 13.67 -5.39
C LEU A 8 -27.25 13.52 -6.82
N ILE A 9 -27.55 14.46 -7.71
CA ILE A 9 -27.06 14.46 -9.10
C ILE A 9 -25.53 14.53 -9.17
N ILE A 10 -24.86 15.16 -8.20
CA ILE A 10 -23.40 15.26 -8.15
C ILE A 10 -22.78 14.06 -7.43
N VAL A 11 -23.32 13.69 -6.27
CA VAL A 11 -22.73 12.65 -5.41
C VAL A 11 -22.85 11.26 -6.02
N ILE A 12 -23.96 10.95 -6.69
CA ILE A 12 -24.19 9.62 -7.28
C ILE A 12 -23.14 9.31 -8.37
N PRO A 13 -22.93 10.17 -9.39
CA PRO A 13 -21.87 9.93 -10.38
C PRO A 13 -20.48 9.83 -9.75
N LEU A 14 -20.16 10.67 -8.76
CA LEU A 14 -18.87 10.60 -8.07
C LEU A 14 -18.69 9.27 -7.33
N LEU A 15 -19.75 8.72 -6.71
CA LEU A 15 -19.71 7.42 -6.03
C LEU A 15 -19.45 6.29 -7.01
N PHE A 16 -20.15 6.30 -8.16
CA PHE A 16 -19.93 5.29 -9.21
C PHE A 16 -18.53 5.40 -9.81
N LEU A 17 -18.04 6.60 -10.12
CA LEU A 17 -16.69 6.80 -10.63
C LEU A 17 -15.63 6.32 -9.63
N GLN A 18 -15.80 6.63 -8.35
CA GLN A 18 -14.94 6.13 -7.27
C GLN A 18 -14.95 4.59 -7.21
N ALA A 19 -16.13 3.98 -7.19
CA ALA A 19 -16.27 2.52 -7.11
C ALA A 19 -15.66 1.81 -8.34
N LEU A 20 -15.89 2.34 -9.54
CA LEU A 20 -15.30 1.84 -10.77
C LEU A 20 -13.77 1.93 -10.75
N TRP A 21 -13.24 3.06 -10.26
CA TRP A 21 -11.80 3.23 -10.13
C TRP A 21 -11.19 2.23 -9.12
N ILE A 22 -11.79 2.08 -7.94
CA ILE A 22 -11.36 1.11 -6.92
C ILE A 22 -11.37 -0.31 -7.48
N PHE A 23 -12.44 -0.69 -8.19
CA PHE A 23 -12.56 -1.99 -8.82
C PHE A 23 -11.44 -2.23 -9.85
N MET A 24 -11.20 -1.27 -10.74
CA MET A 24 -10.15 -1.38 -11.76
C MET A 24 -8.74 -1.44 -11.14
N ASP A 25 -8.44 -0.63 -10.12
CA ASP A 25 -7.16 -0.65 -9.40
C ASP A 25 -6.95 -2.00 -8.68
N ALA A 26 -7.98 -2.50 -7.98
CA ALA A 26 -7.93 -3.80 -7.30
C ALA A 26 -7.72 -4.96 -8.28
N LYS A 27 -8.42 -4.94 -9.43
CA LYS A 27 -8.24 -5.93 -10.50
C LYS A 27 -6.84 -5.88 -11.09
N LYS A 28 -6.31 -4.68 -11.36
CA LYS A 28 -4.95 -4.49 -11.88
C LYS A 28 -3.86 -4.98 -10.92
N ARG A 29 -4.11 -4.89 -9.61
CA ARG A 29 -3.21 -5.36 -8.55
C ARG A 29 -3.32 -6.86 -8.27
N GLY A 30 -4.31 -7.54 -8.84
CA GLY A 30 -4.53 -8.97 -8.63
C GLY A 30 -5.09 -9.30 -7.23
N GLU A 31 -5.82 -8.36 -6.62
CA GLU A 31 -6.49 -8.61 -5.35
C GLU A 31 -7.54 -9.71 -5.52
N LYS A 32 -7.48 -10.78 -4.69
CA LYS A 32 -8.36 -11.95 -4.82
C LYS A 32 -9.86 -11.59 -4.82
N TYR A 33 -10.23 -10.58 -4.03
CA TYR A 33 -11.62 -10.11 -3.86
C TYR A 33 -11.82 -8.70 -4.43
N TYR A 34 -11.29 -8.42 -5.62
CA TYR A 34 -11.39 -7.12 -6.27
C TYR A 34 -12.83 -6.59 -6.42
N TRP A 35 -13.82 -7.48 -6.62
CA TRP A 35 -15.23 -7.11 -6.74
C TRP A 35 -15.81 -6.58 -5.42
N ALA A 36 -15.40 -7.15 -4.28
CA ALA A 36 -15.85 -6.72 -2.96
C ALA A 36 -15.39 -5.30 -2.65
N TRP A 37 -14.17 -4.95 -3.06
CA TRP A 37 -13.66 -3.58 -2.96
C TRP A 37 -14.47 -2.57 -3.79
N GLY A 38 -14.94 -2.97 -4.98
CA GLY A 38 -15.83 -2.13 -5.79
C GLY A 38 -17.17 -1.84 -5.10
N ILE A 39 -17.80 -2.86 -4.51
CA ILE A 39 -19.05 -2.71 -3.74
C ILE A 39 -18.81 -1.82 -2.51
N PHE A 40 -17.72 -2.05 -1.78
CA PHE A 40 -17.35 -1.22 -0.63
C PHE A 40 -17.14 0.26 -1.02
N GLY A 41 -16.61 0.51 -2.22
CA GLY A 41 -16.41 1.85 -2.77
C GLY A 41 -17.70 2.67 -2.98
N LEU A 42 -18.88 2.03 -2.99
CA LEU A 42 -20.18 2.70 -3.12
C LEU A 42 -20.75 3.22 -1.79
N LEU A 43 -20.14 2.88 -0.65
CA LEU A 43 -20.69 3.24 0.67
C LEU A 43 -20.60 4.75 0.93
N ASN A 44 -19.43 5.35 0.75
CA ASN A 44 -19.16 6.73 1.10
C ASN A 44 -17.96 7.30 0.34
N ILE A 45 -18.02 8.59 -0.02
CA ILE A 45 -16.86 9.40 -0.44
C ILE A 45 -16.46 10.28 0.75
N PRO A 46 -15.16 10.44 1.10
CA PRO A 46 -13.96 9.76 0.60
C PRO A 46 -13.52 8.58 1.49
N THR A 47 -14.24 8.29 2.57
CA THR A 47 -13.79 7.34 3.61
C THR A 47 -13.49 5.94 3.06
N SER A 48 -14.35 5.42 2.17
CA SER A 48 -14.12 4.09 1.58
C SER A 48 -12.86 4.05 0.71
N LEU A 49 -12.56 5.14 -0.01
CA LEU A 49 -11.33 5.30 -0.76
C LEU A 49 -10.12 5.30 0.19
N ILE A 50 -10.15 6.07 1.27
CA ILE A 50 -9.04 6.13 2.25
C ILE A 50 -8.76 4.75 2.83
N ILE A 51 -9.80 4.02 3.26
CA ILE A 51 -9.67 2.67 3.80
C ILE A 51 -9.10 1.72 2.74
N TYR A 52 -9.60 1.78 1.50
CA TYR A 52 -9.06 0.99 0.40
C TYR A 52 -7.58 1.27 0.17
N LEU A 53 -7.19 2.54 0.08
CA LEU A 53 -5.79 2.95 -0.11
C LEU A 53 -4.92 2.44 1.04
N PHE A 54 -5.36 2.60 2.28
CA PHE A 54 -4.62 2.15 3.45
C PHE A 54 -4.42 0.63 3.43
N VAL A 55 -5.48 -0.16 3.26
CA VAL A 55 -5.40 -1.62 3.30
C VAL A 55 -4.58 -2.19 2.13
N THR A 56 -4.68 -1.61 0.94
CA THR A 56 -4.00 -2.14 -0.25
C THR A 56 -2.60 -1.59 -0.50
N ARG A 57 -2.21 -0.50 0.17
CA ARG A 57 -0.91 0.17 -0.04
C ARG A 57 -0.03 0.17 1.20
N TYR A 58 -0.61 0.11 2.39
CA TYR A 58 0.18 -0.02 3.61
C TYR A 58 0.91 -1.37 3.59
N GLY A 59 2.20 -1.37 3.89
CA GLY A 59 2.96 -2.61 3.96
C GLY A 59 3.61 -3.07 2.65
N TYR A 60 3.64 -2.27 1.58
CA TYR A 60 4.30 -2.62 0.33
C TYR A 60 5.43 -1.65 -0.03
N LEU A 61 6.52 -2.17 -0.60
CA LEU A 61 7.65 -1.39 -1.10
C LEU A 61 8.03 -1.84 -2.52
N LYS A 62 8.74 -0.99 -3.26
CA LYS A 62 9.33 -1.39 -4.54
C LYS A 62 10.73 -1.93 -4.28
N CYS A 63 11.02 -3.11 -4.84
CA CYS A 63 12.36 -3.69 -4.78
C CYS A 63 13.36 -2.74 -5.48
N PRO A 64 14.48 -2.36 -4.83
CA PRO A 64 15.47 -1.44 -5.43
C PRO A 64 16.24 -2.07 -6.60
N ASN A 65 16.28 -3.39 -6.70
CA ASN A 65 17.01 -4.10 -7.75
C ASN A 65 16.12 -4.40 -8.99
N CYS A 66 14.91 -4.93 -8.81
CA CYS A 66 14.06 -5.36 -9.93
C CYS A 66 12.81 -4.49 -10.16
N GLY A 67 12.53 -3.52 -9.29
CA GLY A 67 11.38 -2.60 -9.41
C GLY A 67 10.00 -3.20 -9.11
N LYS A 68 9.89 -4.51 -8.87
CA LYS A 68 8.62 -5.17 -8.51
C LYS A 68 8.15 -4.74 -7.12
N THR A 69 6.84 -4.58 -6.96
CA THR A 69 6.21 -4.33 -5.65
C THR A 69 6.22 -5.62 -4.84
N VAL A 70 6.74 -5.53 -3.62
CA VAL A 70 6.87 -6.65 -2.67
C VAL A 70 6.35 -6.19 -1.31
N ARG A 71 5.97 -7.14 -0.46
CA ARG A 71 5.59 -6.79 0.90
C ARG A 71 6.82 -6.32 1.68
N ASN A 72 6.64 -5.32 2.52
CA ASN A 72 7.70 -4.69 3.29
C ASN A 72 8.20 -5.53 4.47
N ASP A 73 7.48 -6.60 4.83
CA ASP A 73 7.84 -7.56 5.87
C ASP A 73 8.78 -8.66 5.36
N TYR A 74 8.92 -8.80 4.04
CA TYR A 74 9.83 -9.79 3.44
C TYR A 74 11.30 -9.43 3.69
N LYS A 75 12.10 -10.44 4.03
CA LYS A 75 13.56 -10.31 4.19
C LYS A 75 14.28 -10.23 2.85
N PHE A 76 13.85 -11.06 1.89
CA PHE A 76 14.41 -11.15 0.55
C PHE A 76 13.31 -10.98 -0.50
N CYS A 77 13.67 -10.40 -1.66
CA CYS A 77 12.76 -10.29 -2.78
C CYS A 77 12.49 -11.67 -3.40
N PRO A 78 11.22 -12.12 -3.52
CA PRO A 78 10.88 -13.43 -4.08
C PRO A 78 11.16 -13.53 -5.60
N TYR A 79 11.44 -12.41 -6.26
CA TYR A 79 11.66 -12.35 -7.71
C TYR A 79 13.13 -12.25 -8.11
N CYS A 80 14.00 -11.69 -7.26
CA CYS A 80 15.41 -11.49 -7.59
C CYS A 80 16.39 -11.85 -6.48
N GLY A 81 15.91 -12.23 -5.28
CA GLY A 81 16.76 -12.67 -4.17
C GLY A 81 17.48 -11.57 -3.39
N ILE A 82 17.40 -10.30 -3.77
CA ILE A 82 18.07 -9.22 -3.03
C ILE A 82 17.50 -9.07 -1.61
N SER A 83 18.38 -8.76 -0.64
CA SER A 83 17.93 -8.38 0.71
C SER A 83 17.16 -7.07 0.66
N LEU A 84 15.96 -7.06 1.23
CA LEU A 84 15.12 -5.88 1.36
C LEU A 84 15.30 -5.18 2.72
N LYS A 85 15.92 -5.88 3.68
CA LYS A 85 16.23 -5.35 5.01
C LYS A 85 17.66 -4.86 5.04
N LYS A 86 17.89 -3.73 5.71
CA LYS A 86 19.24 -3.25 5.97
C LYS A 86 19.90 -4.14 7.02
N THR A 87 21.16 -4.43 6.79
CA THR A 87 22.00 -5.19 7.71
C THR A 87 23.19 -4.32 8.13
N CYS A 88 23.73 -4.59 9.31
CA CYS A 88 24.94 -3.92 9.78
C CYS A 88 26.12 -4.30 8.87
N PRO A 89 26.92 -3.34 8.37
CA PRO A 89 28.05 -3.62 7.49
C PRO A 89 29.20 -4.36 8.21
N LYS A 90 29.24 -4.34 9.56
CA LYS A 90 30.31 -4.99 10.33
C LYS A 90 29.97 -6.43 10.73
N CYS A 91 28.75 -6.69 11.22
CA CYS A 91 28.37 -8.01 11.75
C CYS A 91 27.24 -8.70 11.00
N GLY A 92 26.59 -8.04 10.03
CA GLY A 92 25.48 -8.61 9.26
C GLY A 92 24.14 -8.66 9.99
N ALA A 93 24.05 -8.22 11.25
CA ALA A 93 22.79 -8.19 12.00
C ALA A 93 21.73 -7.31 11.31
N GLU A 94 20.46 -7.73 11.34
CA GLU A 94 19.35 -6.92 10.82
C GLU A 94 19.22 -5.62 11.63
N ILE A 95 19.12 -4.48 10.96
CA ILE A 95 19.04 -3.15 11.59
C ILE A 95 17.79 -2.40 11.12
N LYS A 96 17.18 -1.65 12.03
CA LYS A 96 16.11 -0.71 11.69
C LYS A 96 16.70 0.62 11.22
N ASP A 97 15.96 1.30 10.34
CA ASP A 97 16.39 2.58 9.76
C ASP A 97 16.63 3.69 10.79
N ASP A 98 15.96 3.62 11.94
CA ASP A 98 16.02 4.66 12.98
C ASP A 98 17.15 4.43 13.99
N TRP A 99 17.92 3.35 13.86
CA TRP A 99 18.98 3.01 14.80
C TRP A 99 20.27 3.75 14.49
N LYS A 100 20.87 4.37 15.52
CA LYS A 100 22.18 5.05 15.43
C LYS A 100 23.35 4.08 15.60
N TYR A 101 23.15 3.03 16.39
CA TYR A 101 24.17 2.01 16.70
C TYR A 101 23.59 0.61 16.50
N CYS A 102 24.43 -0.32 16.05
CA CYS A 102 24.07 -1.72 15.95
C CYS A 102 23.98 -2.36 17.36
N PRO A 103 22.90 -3.08 17.70
CA PRO A 103 22.76 -3.70 19.02
C PRO A 103 23.74 -4.85 19.27
N GLU A 104 24.21 -5.51 18.22
CA GLU A 104 25.10 -6.68 18.34
C GLU A 104 26.59 -6.29 18.43
N CYS A 105 27.01 -5.27 17.68
CA CYS A 105 28.44 -4.96 17.53
C CYS A 105 28.82 -3.51 17.85
N SER A 106 27.86 -2.69 18.31
CA SER A 106 28.06 -1.27 18.67
C SER A 106 28.58 -0.37 17.55
N THR A 107 28.59 -0.84 16.29
CA THR A 107 29.02 -0.01 15.15
C THR A 107 28.04 1.12 14.91
N LYS A 108 28.57 2.33 14.65
CA LYS A 108 27.80 3.50 14.27
C LYS A 108 27.21 3.32 12.87
N LEU A 109 25.90 3.45 12.73
CA LEU A 109 25.15 3.27 11.48
C LEU A 109 24.84 4.61 10.78
N LYS A 110 24.70 5.68 11.57
CA LYS A 110 24.48 7.07 11.14
C LYS A 110 25.31 8.00 12.01
#